data_AF-A0A4W5RDX3-F1
#
_entry.id   AF-A0A4W5RDX3-F1
#
_cell.length_a   1.000
_cell.length_b   1.000
_cell.length_c   1.000
_cell.angle_alpha   90.00
_cell.angle_beta   90.00
_cell.angle_gamma   90.00
#
_symmetry.space_group_name_H-M   'P 1'
#
loop_
_entity.id
_entity.type
_entity.pdbx_description
1 polymer ?
#
loop_
_entity_poly.entity_id
_entity_poly.type
_entity_poly.pdbx_seq_one_letter_code
_entity_poly.pdbx_strand_id
1 'polypeptide(L)'
;MDLKTSIEECSMALNLVLNNKFSEALDLLKPWWKDSMYHALGYSSILVMQAAMTFEHRDIQTAMAVIKEALTTCQRYTHMHAHTHTHTHTHAHTHTHTHIHVTHFTVCRFRKRNSVVESISSLVIKQSNDRLREEEMHAEICYAECLLQKATLTFVQVKYPNPNLHR
;
A
#
# COMPACT_ATOMS: atom_id res chain seq x y z
N MET A 1 -4.62 -12.70 -2.08
CA MET A 1 -5.95 -12.15 -1.75
C MET A 1 -6.24 -10.99 -2.68
N ASP A 2 -7.46 -10.83 -3.17
CA ASP A 2 -7.84 -9.73 -4.06
C ASP A 2 -8.15 -8.44 -3.28
N LEU A 3 -8.04 -7.31 -3.99
CA LEU A 3 -8.23 -5.97 -3.42
C LEU A 3 -9.62 -5.81 -2.79
N LYS A 4 -10.67 -6.27 -3.47
CA LYS A 4 -12.05 -6.08 -3.04
C LYS A 4 -12.33 -6.80 -1.73
N THR A 5 -11.98 -8.08 -1.64
CA THR A 5 -12.12 -8.85 -0.40
C THR A 5 -11.31 -8.22 0.73
N SER A 6 -10.11 -7.71 0.45
CA SER A 6 -9.32 -7.04 1.51
C SER A 6 -9.96 -5.76 2.06
N ILE A 7 -10.66 -5.00 1.22
CA ILE A 7 -11.41 -3.81 1.66
C ILE A 7 -12.62 -4.21 2.50
N GLU A 8 -13.36 -5.25 2.07
CA GLU A 8 -14.51 -5.77 2.80
C GLU A 8 -14.12 -6.29 4.19
N GLU A 9 -13.06 -7.10 4.28
CA GLU A 9 -12.55 -7.62 5.55
C GLU A 9 -12.02 -6.49 6.46
N CYS A 10 -11.36 -5.47 5.91
CA CYS A 10 -10.99 -4.29 6.68
C CYS A 10 -12.18 -3.46 7.16
N SER A 11 -13.26 -3.38 6.37
CA SER A 11 -14.50 -2.74 6.82
C SER A 11 -15.15 -3.52 7.97
N MET A 12 -15.11 -4.85 7.92
CA MET A 12 -15.54 -5.70 9.02
C MET A 12 -14.67 -5.49 10.27
N ALA A 13 -13.36 -5.45 10.11
CA ALA A 13 -12.43 -5.18 11.20
C ALA A 13 -12.68 -3.79 11.84
N LEU A 14 -12.95 -2.76 11.03
CA LEU A 14 -13.32 -1.44 11.53
C LEU A 14 -14.60 -1.48 12.35
N ASN A 15 -15.64 -2.18 11.88
CA ASN A 15 -16.87 -2.37 12.64
C ASN A 15 -16.62 -3.09 13.98
N LEU A 16 -15.73 -4.09 14.01
CA LEU A 16 -15.33 -4.75 15.26
C LEU A 16 -14.63 -3.77 16.21
N VAL A 17 -13.70 -2.96 15.72
CA VAL A 17 -13.02 -1.89 16.49
C VAL A 17 -14.03 -0.90 17.07
N LEU A 18 -14.99 -0.42 16.27
CA LEU A 18 -16.03 0.52 16.73
C LEU A 18 -16.96 -0.09 17.77
N ASN A 19 -17.11 -1.42 17.79
CA ASN A 19 -17.82 -2.16 18.81
C ASN A 19 -16.92 -2.62 19.97
N ASN A 20 -15.72 -2.04 20.12
CA ASN A 20 -14.71 -2.37 21.14
C ASN A 20 -14.21 -3.84 21.11
N LYS A 21 -14.42 -4.55 20.00
CA LYS A 21 -13.97 -5.94 19.79
C LYS A 21 -12.59 -5.96 19.12
N PHE A 22 -11.59 -5.37 19.78
CA PHE A 22 -10.23 -5.22 19.21
C PHE A 22 -9.55 -6.56 18.94
N SER A 23 -9.70 -7.55 19.82
CA SER A 23 -9.10 -8.88 19.64
C SER A 23 -9.64 -9.58 18.41
N GLU A 24 -10.96 -9.59 18.22
CA GLU A 24 -11.60 -10.17 17.02
C GLU A 24 -11.15 -9.44 15.75
N ALA A 25 -11.01 -8.11 15.81
CA ALA A 25 -10.51 -7.33 14.68
C ALA A 25 -9.05 -7.70 14.33
N LEU A 26 -8.18 -7.86 15.33
CA LEU A 26 -6.80 -8.27 15.12
C LEU A 26 -6.71 -9.71 14.59
N ASP A 27 -7.53 -10.63 15.10
CA ASP A 27 -7.56 -12.02 14.65
C ASP A 27 -8.04 -12.14 13.19
N LEU A 28 -8.98 -11.28 12.76
CA LEU A 28 -9.40 -11.19 11.36
C LEU A 28 -8.26 -10.72 10.45
N LEU A 29 -7.47 -9.74 10.89
CA LEU A 29 -6.46 -9.10 10.04
C LEU A 29 -5.10 -9.84 10.00
N LYS A 30 -4.77 -10.53 11.09
CA LYS A 30 -3.47 -11.18 11.32
C LYS A 30 -3.06 -12.28 10.33
N PRO A 31 -3.95 -13.01 9.65
CA PRO A 31 -3.53 -13.98 8.63
C PRO A 31 -2.94 -13.31 7.38
N TRP A 32 -3.38 -12.08 7.05
CA TRP A 32 -3.10 -11.44 5.77
C TRP A 32 -2.31 -10.14 5.86
N TRP A 33 -1.99 -9.65 7.07
CA TRP A 33 -1.31 -8.36 7.26
C TRP A 33 0.06 -8.23 6.57
N LYS A 34 0.68 -9.34 6.18
CA LYS A 34 1.91 -9.32 5.38
C LYS A 34 1.68 -9.46 3.89
N ASP A 35 0.49 -9.82 3.42
CA ASP A 35 0.24 -10.16 2.02
C ASP A 35 -0.85 -9.32 1.36
N SER A 36 -1.45 -8.39 2.11
CA SER A 36 -2.47 -7.47 1.61
C SER A 36 -2.28 -6.09 2.21
N MET A 37 -2.26 -5.06 1.36
CA MET A 37 -2.05 -3.66 1.77
C MET A 37 -3.06 -3.18 2.80
N TYR A 38 -4.33 -3.54 2.65
CA TYR A 38 -5.41 -3.14 3.56
C TYR A 38 -5.30 -3.85 4.89
N HIS A 39 -5.01 -5.16 4.90
CA HIS A 39 -4.77 -5.90 6.13
C HIS A 39 -3.55 -5.39 6.89
N ALA A 40 -2.48 -5.05 6.16
CA ALA A 40 -1.28 -4.45 6.73
C ALA A 40 -1.60 -3.12 7.42
N LEU A 41 -2.30 -2.23 6.71
CA LEU A 41 -2.72 -0.92 7.21
C LEU A 41 -3.70 -1.05 8.39
N GLY A 42 -4.73 -1.89 8.29
CA GLY A 42 -5.71 -2.08 9.36
C GLY A 42 -5.05 -2.65 10.62
N TYR A 43 -4.19 -3.65 10.47
CA TYR A 43 -3.47 -4.26 11.59
C TYR A 43 -2.51 -3.27 12.25
N SER A 44 -1.77 -2.49 11.45
CA SER A 44 -0.89 -1.42 11.98
C SER A 44 -1.69 -0.34 12.69
N SER A 45 -2.82 0.08 12.13
CA SER A 45 -3.69 1.14 12.69
C SER A 45 -4.20 0.78 14.08
N ILE A 46 -4.63 -0.48 14.27
CA ILE A 46 -5.13 -0.94 15.58
C ILE A 46 -3.99 -0.98 16.60
N LEU A 47 -2.81 -1.48 16.22
CA LEU A 47 -1.64 -1.49 17.12
C LEU A 47 -1.16 -0.07 17.46
N VAL A 48 -1.21 0.86 16.51
CA VAL A 48 -0.90 2.28 16.75
C VAL A 48 -1.89 2.88 17.73
N MET A 49 -3.18 2.58 17.58
CA MET A 49 -4.21 3.01 18.52
C MET A 49 -3.95 2.46 19.93
N GLN A 50 -3.64 1.16 20.05
CA GLN A 50 -3.29 0.54 21.34
C GLN A 50 -2.06 1.20 21.97
N ALA A 51 -0.98 1.38 21.20
CA ALA A 51 0.23 2.03 21.67
C ALA A 51 0.01 3.49 22.10
N ALA A 52 -0.85 4.22 21.38
CA ALA A 52 -1.22 5.60 21.72
C ALA A 52 -2.13 5.70 22.96
N MET A 53 -2.90 4.65 23.27
CA MET A 53 -3.74 4.60 24.47
C MET A 53 -2.96 4.16 25.71
N THR A 54 -2.03 3.21 25.58
CA THR A 54 -1.25 2.68 26.71
C THR A 54 -0.03 3.53 27.03
N PHE A 55 0.51 4.23 26.03
CA PHE A 55 1.82 4.90 26.09
C PHE A 55 2.96 3.97 26.55
N GLU A 56 2.77 2.65 26.46
CA GLU A 56 3.79 1.67 26.82
C GLU A 56 4.86 1.61 25.74
N HIS A 57 6.13 1.74 26.15
CA HIS A 57 7.24 1.71 25.20
C HIS A 57 7.28 0.42 24.37
N ARG A 58 6.93 -0.73 24.96
CA ARG A 58 6.84 -2.02 24.26
C ARG A 58 5.80 -1.98 23.14
N ASP A 59 4.63 -1.42 23.40
CA ASP A 59 3.54 -1.36 22.43
C ASP A 59 3.89 -0.38 21.31
N ILE A 60 4.53 0.75 21.64
CA ILE A 60 5.08 1.71 20.67
C ILE A 60 6.11 1.03 19.75
N GLN A 61 7.08 0.28 20.30
CA GLN A 61 8.07 -0.41 19.47
C GLN A 61 7.42 -1.48 18.57
N THR A 62 6.43 -2.20 19.10
CA THR A 62 5.68 -3.21 18.34
C THR A 62 4.93 -2.57 17.17
N ALA A 63 4.19 -1.50 17.43
CA ALA A 63 3.47 -0.76 16.40
C ALA A 63 4.43 -0.16 15.35
N MET A 64 5.59 0.40 15.76
CA MET A 64 6.60 0.88 14.81
C MET A 64 7.16 -0.22 13.92
N ALA A 65 7.41 -1.42 14.46
CA ALA A 65 7.89 -2.55 13.67
C ALA A 65 6.84 -2.98 12.63
N VAL A 66 5.57 -3.07 13.05
CA VAL A 66 4.46 -3.43 12.16
C VAL A 66 4.23 -2.37 11.07
N ILE A 67 4.31 -1.09 11.39
CA ILE A 67 4.21 -0.02 10.38
C ILE A 67 5.33 -0.15 9.32
N LYS A 68 6.56 -0.49 9.73
CA LYS A 68 7.66 -0.69 8.77
C LYS A 68 7.37 -1.85 7.81
N GLU A 69 6.87 -2.97 8.33
CA GLU A 69 6.45 -4.12 7.50
C GLU A 69 5.26 -3.77 6.60
N ALA A 70 4.32 -2.94 7.06
CA ALA A 70 3.19 -2.46 6.26
C ALA A 70 3.66 -1.55 5.11
N LEU A 71 4.64 -0.66 5.35
CA LEU A 71 5.28 0.14 4.31
C LEU A 71 5.94 -0.74 3.25
N THR A 72 6.70 -1.77 3.67
CA THR A 72 7.31 -2.73 2.76
C THR A 72 6.27 -3.53 1.96
N THR A 73 5.14 -3.86 2.58
CA THR A 73 4.03 -4.53 1.90
C THR A 73 3.44 -3.64 0.82
N CYS A 74 3.15 -2.36 1.11
CA CYS A 74 2.66 -1.41 0.11
C CYS A 74 3.67 -1.19 -1.03
N GLN A 75 4.96 -1.06 -0.71
CA GLN A 75 6.04 -0.88 -1.71
C GLN A 75 6.18 -2.06 -2.67
N ARG A 76 5.85 -3.28 -2.26
CA ARG A 76 5.88 -4.43 -3.18
C ARG A 76 4.88 -4.27 -4.31
N TYR A 77 3.70 -3.70 -4.05
CA TYR A 77 2.71 -3.44 -5.11
C TYR A 77 3.20 -2.36 -6.07
N THR A 78 3.84 -1.30 -5.56
CA THR A 78 4.34 -0.20 -6.41
C THR A 78 5.56 -0.63 -7.25
N HIS A 79 6.52 -1.35 -6.68
CA HIS A 79 7.71 -1.82 -7.40
C HIS A 79 7.43 -2.98 -8.37
N MET A 80 6.54 -3.91 -8.02
CA MET A 80 6.11 -4.99 -8.92
C MET A 80 5.49 -4.42 -10.20
N HIS A 81 4.74 -3.34 -10.10
CA HIS A 81 4.10 -2.69 -11.25
C HIS A 81 5.09 -1.84 -12.07
N ALA A 82 6.06 -1.16 -11.43
CA ALA A 82 7.14 -0.47 -12.15
C ALA A 82 7.94 -1.42 -13.06
N HIS A 83 8.27 -2.63 -12.59
CA HIS A 83 8.95 -3.63 -13.41
C HIS A 83 8.07 -4.16 -14.55
N THR A 84 6.78 -4.34 -14.32
CA THR A 84 5.84 -4.83 -15.35
C THR A 84 5.62 -3.78 -16.45
N HIS A 85 5.45 -2.51 -16.10
CA HIS A 85 5.33 -1.42 -17.07
C HIS A 85 6.62 -1.19 -17.86
N THR A 86 7.80 -1.29 -17.21
CA THR A 86 9.09 -1.14 -17.90
C THR A 86 9.36 -2.31 -18.84
N HIS A 87 9.03 -3.55 -18.45
CA HIS A 87 9.26 -4.73 -19.29
C HIS A 87 8.25 -4.84 -20.45
N THR A 88 7.03 -4.32 -20.28
CA THR A 88 6.03 -4.24 -21.36
C THR A 88 6.36 -3.13 -22.36
N HIS A 89 6.94 -2.00 -21.91
CA HIS A 89 7.40 -0.93 -22.81
C HIS A 89 8.76 -1.20 -23.48
N THR A 90 9.56 -2.14 -22.95
CA THR A 90 10.87 -2.50 -23.53
C THR A 90 10.75 -3.60 -24.60
N HIS A 91 9.69 -4.41 -24.59
CA HIS A 91 9.45 -5.45 -25.59
C HIS A 91 8.55 -5.00 -26.77
N ALA A 92 8.40 -3.68 -26.97
CA ALA A 92 7.66 -3.07 -28.09
C ALA A 92 8.54 -2.18 -28.99
N HIS A 93 9.87 -2.34 -28.94
CA HIS A 93 10.79 -1.67 -29.85
C HIS A 93 11.88 -2.63 -30.33
N THR A 94 11.52 -3.58 -31.21
CA THR A 94 12.52 -4.33 -31.99
C THR A 94 12.01 -4.75 -33.37
N HIS A 95 11.28 -3.87 -34.04
CA HIS A 95 11.38 -3.78 -35.49
C HIS A 95 10.94 -2.39 -35.92
N THR A 96 11.90 -1.57 -36.33
CA THR A 96 11.89 -0.68 -37.50
C THR A 96 12.87 0.45 -37.22
N HIS A 97 14.03 0.31 -37.84
CA HIS A 97 15.14 1.23 -37.80
C HIS A 97 14.78 2.50 -38.57
N THR A 98 14.49 3.63 -37.91
CA THR A 98 14.68 4.94 -38.54
C THR A 98 14.90 6.02 -37.48
N HIS A 99 16.03 6.70 -37.61
CA HIS A 99 16.52 7.84 -36.84
C HIS A 99 15.41 8.78 -36.33
N ILE A 100 15.51 9.25 -35.08
CA ILE A 100 15.52 10.68 -34.70
C ILE A 100 15.88 10.80 -33.20
N HIS A 101 17.02 11.47 -33.01
CA HIS A 101 17.51 12.24 -31.87
C HIS A 101 16.68 12.30 -30.55
N VAL A 102 17.36 11.91 -29.46
CA VAL A 102 17.60 12.73 -28.25
C VAL A 102 16.38 13.14 -27.40
N THR A 103 16.33 12.51 -26.22
CA THR A 103 15.93 13.03 -24.90
C THR A 103 14.81 14.09 -24.87
N HIS A 104 13.61 13.69 -24.46
CA HIS A 104 12.76 14.58 -23.68
C HIS A 104 12.19 13.85 -22.46
N PHE A 105 12.79 14.20 -21.32
CA PHE A 105 12.37 13.96 -19.95
C PHE A 105 11.03 14.66 -19.67
N THR A 106 10.19 14.00 -18.85
CA THR A 106 9.03 14.49 -18.06
C THR A 106 7.86 15.22 -18.74
N VAL A 107 6.64 14.83 -18.30
CA VAL A 107 5.51 15.68 -17.82
C VAL A 107 4.15 15.02 -18.14
N CYS A 108 3.33 14.88 -17.10
CA CYS A 108 1.94 14.42 -17.10
C CYS A 108 1.10 14.90 -18.29
N ARG A 109 0.34 14.00 -18.95
CA ARG A 109 -0.90 14.39 -19.66
C ARG A 109 -1.99 13.33 -19.56
N PHE A 110 -3.02 13.67 -18.77
CA PHE A 110 -4.41 13.32 -19.04
C PHE A 110 -4.70 13.50 -20.55
N ARG A 111 -4.91 12.40 -21.28
CA ARG A 111 -5.59 12.46 -22.59
C ARG A 111 -6.18 11.11 -22.98
N LYS A 112 -7.46 10.92 -22.66
CA LYS A 112 -8.32 9.91 -23.28
C LYS A 112 -8.32 10.15 -24.80
N ARG A 113 -8.08 9.12 -25.62
CA ARG A 113 -8.56 9.11 -27.01
C ARG A 113 -9.02 7.72 -27.42
N ASN A 114 -10.27 7.68 -27.88
CA ASN A 114 -10.95 6.50 -28.43
C ASN A 114 -10.25 6.03 -29.72
N SER A 115 -10.15 4.71 -29.88
CA SER A 115 -10.07 4.05 -31.19
C SER A 115 -10.80 2.71 -31.07
N VAL A 116 -11.87 2.57 -31.85
CA VAL A 116 -12.71 1.37 -31.91
C VAL A 116 -12.04 0.44 -32.92
N VAL A 117 -11.24 -0.51 -32.44
CA VAL A 117 -10.93 -1.85 -32.97
C VAL A 117 -9.54 -2.29 -32.50
N GLU A 118 -9.47 -3.02 -31.40
CA GLU A 118 -8.35 -3.94 -31.13
C GLU A 118 -8.92 -5.11 -30.31
N SER A 119 -8.91 -6.29 -30.92
CA SER A 119 -9.58 -7.52 -30.49
C SER A 119 -9.27 -7.90 -29.03
N ILE A 120 -10.31 -8.37 -28.31
CA ILE A 120 -10.40 -9.18 -27.08
C ILE A 120 -9.14 -9.27 -26.17
N SER A 121 -7.96 -9.59 -26.70
CA SER A 121 -6.67 -9.42 -26.01
C SER A 121 -6.42 -8.00 -25.50
N SER A 122 -6.76 -6.95 -26.26
CA SER A 122 -6.61 -5.55 -25.79
C SER A 122 -7.59 -5.20 -24.66
N LEU A 123 -8.77 -5.84 -24.63
CA LEU A 123 -9.77 -5.69 -23.57
C LEU A 123 -9.33 -6.39 -22.29
N VAL A 124 -8.76 -7.59 -22.40
CA VAL A 124 -8.15 -8.29 -21.27
C VAL A 124 -6.93 -7.52 -20.76
N ILE A 125 -6.09 -7.01 -21.65
CA ILE A 125 -4.93 -6.18 -21.29
C ILE A 125 -5.40 -4.87 -20.66
N LYS A 126 -6.37 -4.16 -21.24
CA LYS A 126 -6.91 -2.90 -20.69
C LYS A 126 -7.62 -3.12 -19.36
N GLN A 127 -8.42 -4.17 -19.21
CA GLN A 127 -9.06 -4.52 -17.94
C GLN A 127 -8.04 -4.93 -16.89
N SER A 128 -6.99 -5.67 -17.29
CA SER A 128 -5.88 -5.99 -16.39
C SER A 128 -5.09 -4.74 -16.00
N ASN A 129 -4.84 -3.82 -16.94
CA ASN A 129 -4.12 -2.58 -16.72
C ASN A 129 -4.92 -1.60 -15.85
N ASP A 130 -6.24 -1.55 -16.01
CA ASP A 130 -7.13 -0.75 -15.19
C ASP A 130 -7.21 -1.31 -13.75
N ARG A 131 -7.26 -2.65 -13.58
CA ARG A 131 -7.23 -3.31 -12.27
C ARG A 131 -5.87 -3.14 -11.56
N LEU A 132 -4.77 -3.25 -12.31
CA LEU A 132 -3.41 -3.04 -11.78
C LEU A 132 -3.21 -1.58 -11.35
N ARG A 133 -3.74 -0.63 -12.11
CA ARG A 133 -3.69 0.80 -11.78
C ARG A 133 -4.54 1.16 -10.56
N GLU A 134 -5.62 0.44 -10.32
CA GLU A 134 -6.43 0.56 -9.09
C GLU A 134 -5.63 0.04 -7.88
N GLU A 135 -5.02 -1.14 -7.97
CA GLU A 135 -4.19 -1.70 -6.89
C GLU A 135 -2.98 -0.78 -6.57
N GLU A 136 -2.31 -0.22 -7.57
CA GLU A 136 -1.21 0.73 -7.38
C GLU A 136 -1.65 2.00 -6.66
N MET A 137 -2.78 2.60 -7.08
CA MET A 137 -3.33 3.79 -6.43
C MET A 137 -3.66 3.54 -4.96
N HIS A 138 -4.27 2.39 -4.66
CA HIS A 138 -4.59 2.01 -3.28
C HIS A 138 -3.31 1.75 -2.45
N ALA A 139 -2.27 1.17 -3.05
CA ALA A 139 -0.99 0.95 -2.39
C ALA A 139 -0.30 2.29 -2.03
N GLU A 140 -0.31 3.28 -2.92
CA GLU A 140 0.22 4.62 -2.66
C GLU A 140 -0.53 5.33 -1.52
N ILE A 141 -1.87 5.21 -1.49
CA ILE A 141 -2.69 5.76 -0.41
C ILE A 141 -2.36 5.08 0.92
N CYS A 142 -2.33 3.75 0.96
CA CYS A 142 -2.00 2.98 2.16
C CYS A 142 -0.58 3.29 2.66
N TYR A 143 0.37 3.50 1.73
CA TYR A 143 1.74 3.88 2.04
C TYR A 143 1.79 5.26 2.71
N ALA A 144 1.10 6.26 2.14
CA ALA A 144 1.02 7.60 2.71
C ALA A 144 0.40 7.57 4.12
N GLU A 145 -0.66 6.79 4.33
CA GLU A 145 -1.28 6.65 5.64
C GLU A 145 -0.37 5.98 6.67
N CYS A 146 0.35 4.92 6.28
CA CYS A 146 1.36 4.29 7.13
C CYS A 146 2.47 5.28 7.54
N LEU A 147 2.88 6.19 6.63
CA LEU A 147 3.84 7.24 6.96
C LEU A 147 3.29 8.25 7.97
N LEU A 148 2.02 8.63 7.85
CA LEU A 148 1.36 9.51 8.83
C LEU A 148 1.26 8.87 10.21
N GLN A 149 0.93 7.57 10.26
CA GLN A 149 0.91 6.80 11.50
C GLN A 149 2.31 6.71 12.13
N LYS A 150 3.34 6.44 11.31
CA LYS A 150 4.74 6.41 11.75
C LYS A 150 5.18 7.75 12.32
N ALA A 151 4.84 8.85 11.66
CA ALA A 151 5.16 10.20 12.13
C ALA A 151 4.51 10.45 13.49
N THR A 152 3.20 10.17 13.60
CA THR A 152 2.42 10.31 14.84
C THR A 152 3.04 9.51 15.99
N LEU A 153 3.37 8.25 15.75
CA LEU A 153 3.96 7.38 16.76
C LEU A 153 5.38 7.82 17.16
N THR A 154 6.14 8.39 16.23
CA THR A 154 7.45 8.99 16.51
C THR A 154 7.31 10.20 17.44
N PHE A 155 6.30 11.07 17.23
CA PHE A 155 6.00 12.16 18.15
C PHE A 155 5.66 11.66 19.56
N VAL A 156 4.86 10.59 19.65
CA VAL A 156 4.54 9.94 20.94
C VAL A 156 5.82 9.43 21.61
N GLN A 157 6.69 8.74 20.88
CA GLN A 157 7.94 8.20 21.43
C GLN A 157 8.88 9.30 21.93
N VAL A 158 8.98 10.43 21.22
CA VAL A 158 9.81 11.57 21.62
C VAL A 158 9.27 12.22 22.91
N LYS A 159 7.95 12.32 23.03
CA LYS A 159 7.30 12.92 24.22
C LYS A 159 7.32 11.99 25.43
N TYR A 160 7.30 10.68 25.21
CA TYR A 160 7.29 9.65 26.26
C TYR A 160 8.49 8.68 26.06
N PRO A 161 9.72 9.14 26.32
CA PRO A 161 10.93 8.32 26.16
C PRO A 161 10.98 7.20 27.20
N ASN A 162 11.68 6.11 26.89
CA ASN A 162 11.83 4.97 27.80
C ASN A 162 12.57 5.40 29.08
N PRO A 163 11.93 5.35 30.27
CA PRO A 163 12.55 5.79 31.51
C PRO A 163 13.75 4.91 31.94
N ASN A 164 13.87 3.71 31.40
CA ASN A 164 14.96 2.77 31.74
C ASN A 164 16.18 2.89 30.80
N LEU A 165 16.17 3.79 29.81
CA LEU A 165 17.28 3.92 28.85
C LEU A 165 18.51 4.63 29.44
N HIS A 166 18.34 5.36 30.54
CA HIS A 166 19.40 6.11 31.23
C HIS A 166 19.84 5.48 32.56
N ARG A 167 19.47 4.22 32.81
CA ARG A 167 19.83 3.50 34.05
C ARG A 167 20.82 2.38 33.77
#